data_AF-A0A929DQB6-F1
#
_entry.id   AF-A0A929DQB6-F1
#
_cell.length_a   1.000
_cell.length_b   1.000
_cell.length_c   1.000
_cell.angle_alpha   90.00
_cell.angle_beta   90.00
_cell.angle_gamma   90.00
#
_symmetry.space_group_name_H-M   'P 1'
#
loop_
_entity.id
_entity.type
_entity.pdbx_description
1 polymer ?
#
loop_
_entity_poly.entity_id
_entity_poly.type
_entity_poly.pdbx_seq_one_letter_code
_entity_poly.pdbx_strand_id
1 'polypeptide(L)'
;MTEDLFECAQRALMESQVESRLLLVLDLVHAWHGDDVGLDDLSRVCSVDEAGWPDRPRLVALSEVSRRGLGSDEGKAAFVHAITHSEAVNL
;
A
#
# COMPACT_ATOMS: atom_id res chain seq x y z
N MET A 1 -23.27 12.14 -5.63
CA MET A 1 -23.44 10.74 -5.20
C MET A 1 -22.10 10.38 -4.62
N THR A 2 -22.04 10.27 -3.29
CA THR A 2 -20.80 10.05 -2.56
C THR A 2 -20.37 8.60 -2.78
N GLU A 3 -19.13 8.38 -3.18
CA GLU A 3 -18.59 7.02 -3.34
C GLU A 3 -18.37 6.38 -1.96
N ASP A 4 -18.47 5.05 -1.88
CA ASP A 4 -18.29 4.32 -0.64
C ASP A 4 -16.80 4.09 -0.33
N LEU A 5 -16.38 4.37 0.91
CA LEU A 5 -14.98 4.22 1.34
C LEU A 5 -14.50 2.76 1.22
N PHE A 6 -15.30 1.77 1.58
CA PHE A 6 -14.87 0.37 1.56
C PHE A 6 -14.70 -0.14 0.13
N GLU A 7 -15.59 0.23 -0.78
CA GLU A 7 -15.46 -0.12 -2.20
C GLU A 7 -14.19 0.52 -2.82
N CYS A 8 -13.94 1.80 -2.55
CA CYS A 8 -12.75 2.49 -3.03
C CYS A 8 -11.45 1.90 -2.45
N ALA A 9 -11.44 1.63 -1.14
CA ALA A 9 -10.30 1.02 -0.47
C ALA A 9 -10.06 -0.40 -0.98
N GLN A 10 -11.10 -1.20 -1.18
CA GLN A 10 -10.98 -2.55 -1.75
C GLN A 10 -10.36 -2.48 -3.15
N ARG A 11 -10.85 -1.57 -4.01
CA ARG A 11 -10.28 -1.38 -5.36
C ARG A 11 -8.78 -1.07 -5.32
N ALA A 12 -8.36 -0.17 -4.43
CA ALA A 12 -6.93 0.14 -4.26
C ALA A 12 -6.14 -1.07 -3.73
N LEU A 13 -6.68 -1.81 -2.75
CA LEU A 13 -6.01 -2.97 -2.17
C LEU A 13 -5.88 -4.15 -3.15
N MET A 14 -6.84 -4.32 -4.06
CA MET A 14 -6.83 -5.40 -5.06
C MET A 14 -6.02 -5.08 -6.32
N GLU A 15 -5.68 -3.80 -6.56
CA GLU A 15 -4.85 -3.40 -7.70
C GLU A 15 -3.43 -3.94 -7.55
N SER A 16 -2.94 -4.72 -8.51
CA SER A 16 -1.61 -5.33 -8.48
C SER A 16 -0.50 -4.41 -9.00
N GLN A 17 -0.78 -3.52 -9.95
CA GLN A 17 0.23 -2.60 -10.48
C GLN A 17 0.51 -1.47 -9.49
N VAL A 18 1.79 -1.28 -9.13
CA VAL A 18 2.20 -0.34 -8.09
C VAL A 18 1.79 1.09 -8.43
N GLU A 19 2.07 1.52 -9.66
CA GLU A 19 1.76 2.88 -10.12
C GLU A 19 0.25 3.14 -10.09
N SER A 20 -0.55 2.20 -10.61
CA SER A 20 -2.01 2.28 -10.58
C SER A 20 -2.55 2.32 -9.15
N ARG A 21 -2.00 1.50 -8.25
CA ARG A 21 -2.38 1.47 -6.84
C ARG A 21 -2.10 2.81 -6.17
N LEU A 22 -0.92 3.38 -6.41
CA LEU A 22 -0.55 4.67 -5.83
C LEU A 22 -1.51 5.77 -6.27
N LEU A 23 -1.89 5.80 -7.55
CA LEU A 23 -2.88 6.75 -8.05
C LEU A 23 -4.25 6.56 -7.37
N LEU A 24 -4.73 5.31 -7.29
CA LEU A 24 -6.00 5.00 -6.61
C LEU A 24 -6.01 5.44 -5.14
N VAL A 25 -4.90 5.23 -4.42
CA VAL A 25 -4.78 5.66 -3.02
C VAL A 25 -4.74 7.18 -2.89
N LEU A 26 -3.99 7.87 -3.75
CA LEU A 26 -3.91 9.34 -3.74
C LEU A 26 -5.26 9.98 -4.07
N ASP A 27 -5.97 9.44 -5.07
CA ASP A 27 -7.30 9.90 -5.45
C ASP A 27 -8.31 9.66 -4.32
N LEU A 28 -8.25 8.50 -3.66
CA LEU A 28 -9.09 8.20 -2.50
C LEU A 28 -8.83 9.16 -1.33
N VAL A 29 -7.56 9.46 -1.04
CA VAL A 29 -7.19 10.42 0.02
C VAL A 29 -7.72 11.81 -0.31
N HIS A 30 -7.57 12.27 -1.54
CA HIS A 30 -8.11 13.56 -1.96
C HIS A 30 -9.64 13.59 -1.85
N ALA A 31 -10.34 12.55 -2.31
CA ALA A 31 -11.79 12.46 -2.24
C ALA A 31 -12.32 12.38 -0.81
N TRP A 32 -11.60 11.68 0.09
CA TRP A 32 -11.90 11.65 1.51
C TRP A 32 -11.81 13.02 2.17
N HIS A 33 -10.76 13.80 1.84
CA HIS A 33 -10.62 15.16 2.35
C HIS A 33 -11.59 16.17 1.72
N GLY A 34 -12.16 15.84 0.57
CA GLY A 34 -13.15 16.65 -0.15
C GLY A 34 -14.61 16.32 0.17
N ASP A 35 -14.88 15.36 1.07
CA ASP A 35 -16.21 14.81 1.36
C ASP A 35 -16.91 14.14 0.14
N ASP A 36 -16.15 13.79 -0.90
CA ASP A 36 -16.62 13.11 -2.11
C ASP A 36 -16.73 11.59 -1.93
N VAL A 37 -16.03 11.05 -0.92
CA VAL A 37 -16.11 9.66 -0.44
C VAL A 37 -16.59 9.66 1.00
N GLY A 38 -17.49 8.74 1.33
CA GLY A 38 -18.14 8.66 2.64
C GLY A 38 -18.01 7.27 3.27
N LEU A 39 -18.15 7.26 4.59
CA LEU A 39 -18.27 6.05 5.38
C LEU A 39 -19.68 6.03 6.00
N ASP A 40 -20.51 5.07 5.59
CA ASP A 40 -21.84 4.84 6.15
C ASP A 40 -21.80 3.57 7.03
N ASP A 41 -22.56 3.55 8.12
CA ASP A 41 -22.71 2.37 8.98
C ASP A 41 -23.34 1.19 8.24
N LEU A 42 -24.06 1.46 7.15
CA LEU A 42 -24.67 0.44 6.28
C LEU A 42 -23.74 -0.02 5.14
N SER A 43 -22.55 0.56 5.02
CA SER A 43 -21.60 0.20 3.98
C SER A 43 -21.22 -1.28 4.10
N ARG A 44 -21.28 -2.00 2.98
CA ARG A 44 -20.92 -3.41 2.97
C ARG A 44 -19.41 -3.53 3.20
N VAL A 45 -19.03 -4.24 4.27
CA VAL A 45 -17.65 -4.67 4.45
C VAL A 45 -17.27 -5.58 3.28
N CYS A 46 -16.33 -5.11 2.48
CA CYS A 46 -15.79 -5.81 1.35
C CYS A 46 -14.64 -6.74 1.81
N SER A 47 -14.68 -8.03 1.49
CA SER A 47 -13.58 -8.94 1.86
C SER A 47 -12.33 -8.59 1.06
N VAL A 48 -11.17 -8.77 1.69
CA VAL A 48 -9.85 -8.66 1.07
C VAL A 48 -9.14 -9.97 1.34
N ASP A 49 -9.44 -10.98 0.52
CA ASP A 49 -8.96 -12.34 0.74
C ASP A 49 -7.45 -12.44 0.46
N GLU A 50 -7.01 -11.81 -0.62
CA GLU A 50 -5.59 -11.63 -0.95
C GLU A 50 -5.43 -10.27 -1.65
N ALA A 51 -4.64 -9.38 -1.06
CA ALA A 51 -4.36 -8.08 -1.67
C ALA A 51 -3.64 -8.26 -3.01
N GLY A 52 -3.80 -7.30 -3.92
CA GLY A 52 -3.07 -7.27 -5.17
C GLY A 52 -1.57 -7.35 -4.89
N TRP A 53 -0.91 -8.40 -5.37
CA TRP A 53 0.54 -8.48 -5.35
C TRP A 53 1.08 -7.95 -6.67
N PRO A 54 2.04 -7.01 -6.65
CA PRO A 54 2.73 -6.65 -7.88
C PRO A 54 3.38 -7.88 -8.51
N ASP A 55 3.44 -7.87 -9.84
CA ASP A 55 4.17 -8.89 -10.59
C ASP A 55 5.57 -9.04 -9.98
N ARG A 56 6.00 -10.30 -9.82
CA ARG A 56 7.14 -10.73 -8.99
C ARG A 56 8.18 -9.63 -8.77
N PRO A 57 8.43 -9.21 -7.52
CA PRO A 57 9.44 -8.20 -7.25
C PRO A 57 10.78 -8.65 -7.86
N ARG A 58 11.42 -7.73 -8.60
CA ARG A 58 12.73 -8.03 -9.19
C ARG A 58 13.71 -8.30 -8.05
N LEU A 59 14.19 -9.54 -7.97
CA LEU A 59 15.28 -9.90 -7.07
C LEU A 59 16.53 -9.13 -7.50
N VAL A 60 16.93 -8.18 -6.66
CA VAL A 60 18.18 -7.42 -6.80
C VAL A 60 19.20 -7.99 -5.83
N ALA A 61 20.48 -7.91 -6.17
CA ALA A 61 21.51 -8.32 -5.24
C ALA A 61 21.51 -7.40 -4.00
N LEU A 62 21.84 -7.93 -2.82
CA LEU A 62 21.96 -7.16 -1.58
C LEU A 62 22.89 -5.93 -1.71
N SER A 63 23.89 -6.01 -2.59
CA SER A 63 24.80 -4.89 -2.92
C SER A 63 24.16 -3.77 -3.75
N GLU A 64 23.05 -4.05 -4.43
CA GLU A 64 22.29 -3.11 -5.26
C GLU A 64 21.15 -2.45 -4.48
N VAL A 65 20.77 -3.00 -3.32
CA VAL A 65 19.84 -2.35 -2.40
C VAL A 65 20.56 -1.17 -1.72
N SER A 66 19.95 0.01 -1.76
CA SER A 66 20.49 1.20 -1.08
C SER A 66 20.77 0.89 0.39
N ARG A 67 22.01 1.12 0.85
CA ARG A 67 22.41 0.83 2.23
C ARG A 67 21.57 1.66 3.21
N ARG A 68 20.73 0.98 3.99
CA ARG A 68 19.95 1.57 5.09
C ARG A 68 20.70 1.32 6.39
N GLY A 69 21.51 2.28 6.82
CA GLY A 69 22.30 2.14 8.05
C GLY A 69 21.45 2.44 9.29
N LEU A 70 21.71 1.76 10.40
CA LEU A 70 21.06 2.06 11.70
C LEU A 70 21.62 3.31 12.40
N GLY A 71 22.50 4.05 11.73
CA GLY A 71 23.22 5.20 12.27
C GLY A 71 22.43 6.50 12.32
N SER A 72 21.27 6.58 11.67
CA SER A 72 20.35 7.73 11.76
C SER A 72 18.90 7.26 11.93
N ASP A 73 18.02 8.16 12.35
CA ASP A 73 16.62 7.84 12.54
C ASP A 73 15.88 7.59 11.22
N GLU A 74 16.26 8.29 10.16
CA GLU A 74 15.79 8.03 8.79
C GLU A 74 16.25 6.64 8.32
N GLY A 75 17.49 6.26 8.63
CA GLY A 75 18.04 4.95 8.31
C GLY A 75 17.33 3.81 9.06
N LYS A 76 16.98 4.02 10.33
CA LYS A 76 16.17 3.08 11.13
C LYS A 76 14.75 2.95 10.57
N ALA A 77 14.09 4.06 10.24
CA ALA A 77 12.74 4.05 9.65
C ALA A 77 12.75 3.33 8.30
N ALA A 78 13.73 3.61 7.44
CA ALA A 78 13.89 2.93 6.16
C ALA A 78 14.20 1.43 6.31
N PHE A 79 14.94 1.02 7.35
CA PHE A 79 15.21 -0.38 7.68
C PHE A 79 13.93 -1.11 8.14
N VAL A 80 13.18 -0.54 9.09
CA VAL A 80 11.90 -1.09 9.56
C VAL A 80 10.90 -1.20 8.40
N HIS A 81 10.82 -0.18 7.54
CA HIS A 81 9.98 -0.21 6.36
C HIS A 81 10.36 -1.33 5.38
N ALA A 82 11.65 -1.60 5.17
CA ALA A 82 12.13 -2.67 4.29
C ALA A 82 11.73 -4.07 4.78
N ILE A 83 11.96 -4.37 6.06
CA ILE A 83 11.59 -5.66 6.65
C ILE A 83 10.06 -5.86 6.69
N THR A 84 9.30 -4.77 6.74
CA THR A 84 7.83 -4.80 6.77
C THR A 84 7.22 -5.00 5.38
N HIS A 85 7.92 -4.62 4.29
CA HIS A 85 7.35 -4.65 2.95
C HIS A 85 7.60 -5.95 2.17
N SER A 86 8.75 -6.62 2.25
CA SER A 86 9.00 -7.77 1.33
C SER A 86 10.11 -8.78 1.69
N GLU A 87 10.84 -8.69 2.81
CA GLU A 87 12.13 -9.42 2.95
C GLU A 87 12.25 -10.40 4.13
N ALA A 88 11.20 -11.18 4.43
CA ALA A 88 11.31 -12.29 5.40
C ALA A 88 10.54 -13.56 4.95
N VAL A 89 10.54 -13.88 3.66
CA VAL A 89 10.19 -15.22 3.18
C VAL A 89 11.49 -15.96 2.94
N ASN A 90 11.81 -16.89 3.85
CA ASN A 90 13.06 -17.67 4.00
C ASN A 90 14.21 -17.00 4.77
N LEU A 91 14.04 -16.89 6.09
CA LEU A 91 15.10 -17.27 7.04
C LEU A 91 14.66 -18.49 7.83
#